data_AF-A0AAQ4CSQ7-F1
#
_entry.id   AF-A0AAQ4CSQ7-F1
#
_cell.length_a   1.000
_cell.length_b   1.000
_cell.length_c   1.000
_cell.angle_alpha   90.00
_cell.angle_beta   90.00
_cell.angle_gamma   90.00
#
_symmetry.space_group_name_H-M   'P 1'
#
loop_
_entity.id
_entity.type
_entity.pdbx_description
1 polymer ?
#
loop_
_entity_poly.entity_id
_entity_poly.type
_entity_poly.pdbx_seq_one_letter_code
_entity_poly.pdbx_strand_id
1 'polypeptide(L)' 'MVDNLEILSLGYYASQKKTVRIGRYTLKFHRRKRENEYFYLVDLYLDDNLVNRGIFTEYQNAVIFAGSIMYKLL' A
#
# COMPACT_ATOMS: atom_id res chain seq x y z
N MET A 1 19.14 7.61 -7.70
CA MET A 1 17.86 7.77 -8.41
C MET A 1 16.91 6.77 -7.80
N VAL A 2 15.76 7.20 -7.28
CA VAL A 2 14.71 6.25 -6.86
C VAL A 2 14.13 5.66 -8.14
N ASP A 3 14.15 4.34 -8.29
CA ASP A 3 13.56 3.69 -9.46
C ASP A 3 12.03 3.76 -9.36
N ASN A 4 11.45 4.74 -10.05
CA ASN A 4 10.01 4.95 -10.08
C ASN A 4 9.25 3.73 -10.62
N LEU A 5 9.86 2.95 -11.51
CA LEU A 5 9.23 1.75 -12.07
C LEU A 5 9.15 0.64 -11.01
N GLU A 6 10.19 0.52 -10.18
CA GLU A 6 10.24 -0.44 -9.09
C GLU A 6 9.18 -0.11 -8.01
N ILE A 7 9.07 1.15 -7.60
CA ILE A 7 8.02 1.60 -6.66
C ILE A 7 6.64 1.26 -7.20
N LEU A 8 6.36 1.58 -8.47
CA LEU A 8 5.06 1.27 -9.08
C LEU A 8 4.80 -0.23 -9.14
N SER A 9 5.82 -1.03 -9.46
CA SER A 9 5.73 -2.49 -9.52
C SER A 9 5.40 -3.10 -8.15
N LEU A 10 6.10 -2.66 -7.10
CA LEU A 10 5.84 -3.09 -5.72
C LEU A 10 4.45 -2.68 -5.24
N GLY A 11 4.06 -1.43 -5.52
CA GLY A 11 2.74 -0.93 -5.17
C GLY A 11 1.60 -1.68 -5.85
N TYR A 12 1.78 -1.99 -7.15
CA TYR A 12 0.83 -2.81 -7.90
C TYR A 12 0.76 -4.23 -7.33
N TYR A 13 1.90 -4.83 -7.00
CA TYR A 13 1.94 -6.14 -6.36
C TYR A 13 1.16 -6.15 -5.03
N ALA A 14 1.37 -5.15 -4.16
CA ALA A 14 0.62 -5.00 -2.92
C ALA A 14 -0.88 -4.85 -3.16
N SER A 15 -1.27 -4.07 -4.16
CA SER A 15 -2.68 -3.86 -4.50
C SER A 15 -3.35 -5.13 -4.99
N GLN A 16 -2.64 -6.02 -5.69
CA GLN A 16 -3.17 -7.31 -6.12
C GLN A 16 -3.25 -8.31 -4.95
N LYS A 17 -2.19 -8.40 -4.13
CA LYS A 17 -2.14 -9.36 -3.01
C LYS A 17 -3.02 -8.99 -1.82
N LYS A 18 -3.37 -7.71 -1.66
CA LYS A 18 -4.18 -7.14 -0.55
C LYS A 18 -3.52 -7.21 0.82
N THR A 19 -2.71 -8.23 1.12
CA THR A 19 -1.93 -8.34 2.35
C THR A 19 -0.54 -8.83 1.99
N VAL A 20 0.50 -8.11 2.40
CA VAL A 20 1.90 -8.47 2.16
C VAL A 20 2.64 -8.40 3.49
N ARG A 21 3.41 -9.44 3.81
CA ARG A 21 4.25 -9.51 5.01
C ARG A 21 5.71 -9.32 4.62
N ILE A 22 6.40 -8.39 5.28
CA ILE A 22 7.82 -8.07 5.08
C ILE A 22 8.48 -8.08 6.46
N GLY A 23 9.09 -9.21 6.82
CA GLY A 23 9.56 -9.46 8.18
C GLY A 23 8.44 -9.35 9.22
N ARG A 24 8.59 -8.42 10.17
CA ARG A 24 7.60 -8.10 11.22
C ARG A 24 6.52 -7.12 10.76
N TYR A 25 6.69 -6.52 9.59
CA TYR A 25 5.71 -5.60 9.03
C TYR A 25 4.65 -6.34 8.22
N THR A 26 3.40 -5.88 8.33
CA THR A 26 2.29 -6.32 7.48
C THR A 26 1.66 -5.10 6.81
N LEU A 27 1.72 -5.05 5.48
CA LEU A 27 1.05 -4.03 4.68
C LEU A 27 -0.27 -4.58 4.15
N LYS A 28 -1.38 -3.89 4.41
CA LYS A 28 -2.72 -4.23 3.91
C LYS A 28 -3.20 -3.15 2.95
N PHE A 29 -3.68 -3.57 1.79
CA PHE A 29 -4.21 -2.72 0.73
C PHE A 29 -5.69 -3.05 0.54
N HIS A 30 -6.55 -2.11 0.92
CA HIS A 30 -8.00 -2.25 0.83
C HIS A 30 -8.56 -1.34 -0.26
N ARG A 31 -9.54 -1.87 -1.01
CA ARG A 31 -10.41 -1.06 -1.88
C ARG A 31 -11.82 -1.11 -1.31
N ARG A 32 -12.41 0.05 -1.06
CA ARG A 32 -13.79 0.22 -0.62
C ARG A 32 -14.54 1.00 -1.69
N LYS A 33 -15.83 0.68 -1.86
CA LYS A 33 -16.74 1.48 -2.69
C LYS A 33 -17.78 2.09 -1.74
N ARG A 34 -18.00 3.39 -1.83
CA ARG A 34 -19.07 4.09 -1.10
C ARG A 34 -19.86 4.91 -2.10
N GLU A 35 -21.17 4.70 -2.13
CA GLU A 35 -22.05 5.25 -3.16
C GLU A 35 -21.51 4.90 -4.56
N ASN A 36 -20.85 5.84 -5.24
CA ASN A 36 -20.23 5.64 -6.55
C ASN A 36 -18.72 5.92 -6.59
N GLU A 37 -18.09 6.19 -5.44
CA GLU A 37 -16.67 6.50 -5.35
C GLU A 37 -15.87 5.32 -4.80
N TYR A 38 -14.65 5.17 -5.30
CA TYR A 38 -13.68 4.23 -4.76
C TYR A 38 -12.74 4.92 -3.78
N PHE A 39 -12.52 4.25 -2.65
CA PHE A 39 -11.53 4.63 -1.65
C PHE A 39 -10.53 3.51 -1.50
N TYR A 40 -9.26 3.89 -1.37
CA TYR A 40 -8.14 2.99 -1.21
C TYR A 40 -7.49 3.27 0.15
N LEU A 41 -7.39 2.26 1.00
CA LEU A 41 -6.72 2.36 2.29
C LEU A 41 -5.48 1.48 2.25
N VAL A 42 -4.35 2.04 2.67
CA VAL A 42 -3.08 1.31 2.78
C VAL A 42 -2.62 1.41 4.22
N ASP A 43 -2.66 0.30 4.94
CA ASP A 43 -2.32 0.21 6.35
C ASP A 43 -1.03 -0.57 6.52
N LEU A 44 -0.07 -0.01 7.27
CA LEU A 44 1.15 -0.69 7.68
C LEU A 44 1.07 -1.02 9.16
N TYR A 45 1.27 -2.28 9.49
CA TYR A 45 1.32 -2.78 10.85
C TYR A 45 2.73 -3.26 11.20
N LEU A 46 3.17 -3.05 12.44
CA LEU A 46 4.34 -3.68 13.06
C LEU A 46 3.86 -4.50 14.25
N ASP A 47 3.98 -5.82 14.17
CA ASP A 47 3.46 -6.76 15.18
C ASP A 47 2.02 -6.41 15.61
N ASP A 48 1.12 -6.35 14.63
CA ASP A 48 -0.30 -6.03 14.76
C ASP A 48 -0.66 -4.60 15.24
N ASN A 49 0.33 -3.74 15.50
CA ASN A 49 0.10 -2.33 15.79
C ASN A 49 0.11 -1.50 14.51
N LEU A 50 -0.94 -0.73 14.25
CA LEU A 50 -1.00 0.18 13.09
C LEU A 50 0.02 1.31 13.27
N VAL A 51 1.05 1.33 12.42
CA VAL A 51 2.15 2.34 12.49
C VAL A 51 2.08 3.38 11.38
N ASN A 52 1.39 3.08 10.27
CA ASN A 52 1.15 4.05 9.20
C ASN A 52 -0.16 3.74 8.46
N ARG A 53 -0.85 4.77 7.98
CA ARG A 53 -2.07 4.67 7.19
C ARG A 53 -2.11 5.75 6.12
N GLY A 54 -2.44 5.36 4.89
CA GLY A 54 -2.81 6.26 3.81
C GLY A 54 -4.24 6.00 3.33
N ILE A 55 -4.98 7.07 3.03
CA ILE A 55 -6.33 7.01 2.46
C ILE A 55 -6.34 7.83 1.17
N PHE A 56 -6.82 7.25 0.07
CA PHE A 56 -6.76 7.85 -1.26
C PHE A 56 -8.07 7.60 -2.02
N THR A 57 -8.46 8.56 -2.84
CA THR A 57 -9.55 8.40 -3.83
C THR A 57 -8.99 7.94 -5.18
N GLU A 58 -7.75 8.28 -5.48
CA GLU A 58 -7.05 7.87 -6.70
C GLU A 58 -6.22 6.59 -6.48
N TYR A 59 -6.43 5.61 -7.35
CA TYR A 59 -5.72 4.32 -7.28
C TYR A 59 -4.20 4.47 -7.42
N GLN A 60 -3.75 5.34 -8.34
CA GLN A 60 -2.32 5.55 -8.60
C GLN A 60 -1.59 6.05 -7.35
N ASN A 61 -2.18 6.98 -6.61
CA ASN A 61 -1.59 7.52 -5.39
C ASN A 61 -1.48 6.46 -4.30
N ALA A 62 -2.50 5.61 -4.15
CA ALA A 62 -2.45 4.48 -3.23
C ALA A 62 -1.36 3.46 -3.60
N VAL A 63 -1.20 3.17 -4.90
CA VAL A 63 -0.14 2.28 -5.42
C VAL A 63 1.24 2.87 -5.13
N ILE A 64 1.48 4.14 -5.45
CA ILE A 64 2.76 4.81 -5.20
C ILE A 64 3.08 4.79 -3.70
N PHE A 65 2.09 5.10 -2.84
CA PHE A 65 2.25 5.07 -1.40
C PHE A 65 2.64 3.66 -0.89
N ALA A 66 1.89 2.63 -1.27
CA ALA A 66 2.19 1.25 -0.89
C ALA A 66 3.57 0.80 -1.40
N GLY A 67 3.90 1.11 -2.65
CA GLY A 67 5.19 0.80 -3.26
C GLY A 67 6.35 1.47 -2.55
N SER A 68 6.20 2.74 -2.15
CA SER A 68 7.23 3.48 -1.41
C SER A 68 7.47 2.91 -0.01
N ILE A 69 6.44 2.37 0.64
CA ILE A 69 6.58 1.67 1.92
C ILE A 69 7.35 0.37 1.69
N MET A 70 6.93 -0.44 0.72
CA MET A 70 7.60 -1.70 0.42
C MET A 70 9.07 -1.49 0.08
N TYR A 71 9.38 -0.53 -0.79
CA TYR A 71 10.75 -0.22 -1.21
C TYR A 71 11.66 0.16 -0.04
N LYS A 72 11.13 0.86 0.97
CA LYS A 72 11.89 1.24 2.18
C LYS A 72 12.12 0.09 3.17
N LEU A 73 11.36 -0.99 3.04
CA LEU A 73 11.40 -2.14 3.95
C LEU A 73 12.16 -3.34 3.37
N LEU A 74 12.57 -3.26 2.10
CA LEU A 74 13.46 -4.21 1.41
C LEU A 74 14.91 -3.74 1.56
#